data_AF-A0A833UT06-F1
#
_entry.id   AF-A0A833UT06-F1
#
_cell.length_a   1.000
_cell.length_b   1.000
_cell.length_c   1.000
_cell.angle_alpha   90.00
_cell.angle_beta   90.00
_cell.angle_gamma   90.00
#
_symmetry.space_group_name_H-M   'P 1'
#
loop_
_entity.id
_entity.type
_entity.pdbx_description
1 polymer ?
#
loop_
_entity_poly.entity_id
_entity_poly.type
_entity_poly.pdbx_seq_one_letter_code
_entity_poly.pdbx_strand_id
1 'polypeptide(L)'
;MVDQESNFVANPVVPGLGDKAVKEVTTRLNEKFEDKLGSTIGGTVASYFENVLKNQPSPDDNYLKQMSRVRTEKDLDVLYREIFDYMAKHYHVSALTGAAKFVGQDIAEKMNPITTLGSMQVHINYAKAHKRSSMNVNELRDDLYTEFGGLYYGIHRLMMYPANYDKPIYRFADYNSGMYSSRNAAFQKMIDKLTKADLALDGDLLSYDKNGDPRPAITDTEKALTALFSQNNILVTPRQLRSDLKQEKEQDFEKTQTYIAVTKLYKNQTGKEPMYAIMPEVIISGPKLSRDYNTNWYASRVNGRYETCMHRAKRIKI
;
A
#
# COMPACT_ATOMS: atom_id res chain seq x y z
N MET A 1 21.21 -1.21 -16.90
CA MET A 1 21.25 -2.35 -15.97
C MET A 1 20.11 -2.15 -14.98
N VAL A 2 19.30 -3.17 -14.76
CA VAL A 2 18.28 -3.17 -13.71
C VAL A 2 18.75 -4.23 -12.69
N ASP A 3 18.61 -3.99 -11.37
CA ASP A 3 18.84 -5.00 -10.29
C ASP A 3 17.67 -5.07 -9.29
N GLN A 4 17.27 -6.27 -8.86
CA GLN A 4 16.20 -6.50 -7.86
C GLN A 4 16.51 -7.75 -7.02
N GLU A 5 15.97 -7.86 -5.80
CA GLU A 5 16.11 -9.06 -4.95
C GLU A 5 15.73 -10.38 -5.63
N SER A 6 14.79 -10.37 -6.59
CA SER A 6 14.37 -11.55 -7.35
C SER A 6 15.16 -11.78 -8.66
N ASN A 7 16.21 -10.99 -8.95
CA ASN A 7 16.91 -10.99 -10.25
C ASN A 7 15.97 -10.77 -11.47
N PHE A 8 14.90 -9.97 -11.32
CA PHE A 8 13.84 -9.68 -12.33
C PHE A 8 13.00 -10.85 -12.81
N VAL A 9 12.92 -11.93 -12.05
CA VAL A 9 11.84 -12.88 -12.33
C VAL A 9 10.50 -12.17 -12.06
N ALA A 10 9.70 -11.94 -13.11
CA ALA A 10 8.48 -11.12 -13.03
C ALA A 10 7.40 -11.71 -12.12
N ASN A 11 7.36 -13.04 -12.07
CA ASN A 11 6.43 -13.81 -11.25
C ASN A 11 7.17 -15.03 -10.64
N PRO A 12 7.98 -14.81 -9.59
CA PRO A 12 8.82 -15.86 -9.03
C PRO A 12 8.01 -16.86 -8.21
N VAL A 13 8.56 -18.08 -8.08
CA VAL A 13 8.02 -19.08 -7.15
C VAL A 13 8.21 -18.60 -5.71
N VAL A 14 7.14 -18.69 -4.92
CA VAL A 14 7.15 -18.38 -3.49
C VAL A 14 7.10 -19.69 -2.69
N PRO A 15 8.14 -20.00 -1.90
CA PRO A 15 8.16 -21.23 -1.11
C PRO A 15 6.97 -21.35 -0.14
N GLY A 16 6.26 -22.47 -0.24
CA GLY A 16 5.09 -22.79 0.59
C GLY A 16 3.88 -21.87 0.36
N LEU A 17 3.77 -21.23 -0.81
CA LEU A 17 2.68 -20.28 -1.07
C LEU A 17 1.30 -20.92 -0.94
N GLY A 18 1.09 -22.11 -1.50
CA GLY A 18 -0.20 -22.80 -1.43
C GLY A 18 -0.65 -23.07 0.00
N ASP A 19 0.22 -23.63 0.84
CA ASP A 19 -0.08 -23.88 2.25
C ASP A 19 -0.41 -22.59 3.01
N LYS A 20 0.36 -21.52 2.75
CA LYS A 20 0.10 -20.20 3.35
C LYS A 20 -1.24 -19.62 2.89
N ALA A 21 -1.58 -19.75 1.60
CA ALA A 21 -2.84 -19.26 1.05
C ALA A 21 -4.04 -20.01 1.63
N VAL A 22 -3.97 -21.35 1.70
CA VAL A 22 -5.00 -22.19 2.32
C VAL A 22 -5.17 -21.82 3.79
N LYS A 23 -4.07 -21.67 4.54
CA LYS A 23 -4.12 -21.26 5.96
C LYS A 23 -4.77 -19.88 6.14
N GLU A 24 -4.37 -18.90 5.32
CA GLU A 24 -4.89 -17.54 5.40
C GLU A 24 -6.40 -17.50 5.14
N VAL A 25 -6.86 -18.21 4.12
CA VAL A 25 -8.28 -18.33 3.80
C VAL A 25 -9.03 -19.05 4.92
N THR A 26 -8.59 -20.24 5.33
CA THR A 26 -9.31 -21.02 6.35
C THR A 26 -9.36 -20.35 7.73
N THR A 27 -8.39 -19.48 8.06
CA THR A 27 -8.31 -18.84 9.39
C THR A 27 -8.94 -17.45 9.41
N ARG A 28 -8.87 -16.68 8.31
CA ARG A 28 -9.19 -15.24 8.31
C ARG A 28 -10.25 -14.84 7.29
N LEU A 29 -10.94 -15.80 6.67
CA LEU A 29 -11.96 -15.48 5.65
C LEU A 29 -13.05 -14.57 6.20
N ASN A 30 -13.67 -14.94 7.33
CA ASN A 30 -14.77 -14.17 7.91
C ASN A 30 -14.32 -12.74 8.26
N GLU A 31 -13.21 -12.60 8.99
CA GLU A 31 -12.60 -11.30 9.32
C GLU A 31 -12.41 -10.44 8.06
N LYS A 32 -11.82 -10.99 7.00
CA LYS A 32 -11.56 -10.23 5.76
C LYS A 32 -12.82 -9.80 5.04
N PHE A 33 -13.86 -10.62 5.04
CA PHE A 33 -15.12 -10.31 4.37
C PHE A 33 -15.95 -9.31 5.17
N GLU A 34 -16.03 -9.45 6.48
CA GLU A 34 -16.67 -8.47 7.37
C GLU A 34 -15.96 -7.12 7.30
N ASP A 35 -14.63 -7.11 7.26
CA ASP A 35 -13.88 -5.86 7.11
C ASP A 35 -14.15 -5.13 5.79
N LYS A 36 -14.39 -5.87 4.70
CA LYS A 36 -14.58 -5.29 3.34
C LYS A 36 -16.05 -4.97 3.03
N LEU A 37 -16.99 -5.70 3.63
CA LEU A 37 -18.43 -5.66 3.30
C LEU A 37 -19.31 -5.26 4.50
N GLY A 38 -18.73 -5.08 5.69
CA GLY A 38 -19.45 -4.89 6.94
C GLY A 38 -19.92 -6.21 7.55
N SER A 39 -20.13 -6.25 8.86
CA SER A 39 -20.54 -7.45 9.59
C SER A 39 -21.90 -8.01 9.13
N THR A 40 -22.83 -7.17 8.70
CA THR A 40 -24.16 -7.57 8.25
C THR A 40 -24.15 -8.45 6.99
N ILE A 41 -23.22 -8.19 6.06
CA ILE A 41 -23.17 -8.86 4.75
C ILE A 41 -21.96 -9.81 4.67
N GLY A 42 -20.85 -9.42 5.29
CA GLY A 42 -19.56 -10.12 5.22
C GLY A 42 -19.64 -11.58 5.62
N GLY A 43 -20.26 -11.91 6.76
CA GLY A 43 -20.36 -13.29 7.24
C GLY A 43 -21.12 -14.22 6.29
N THR A 44 -22.20 -13.74 5.67
CA THR A 44 -22.99 -14.50 4.69
C THR A 44 -22.18 -14.77 3.42
N VAL A 45 -21.53 -13.74 2.88
CA VAL A 45 -20.70 -13.88 1.67
C VAL A 45 -19.47 -14.76 1.96
N ALA A 46 -18.87 -14.65 3.15
CA ALA A 46 -17.76 -15.49 3.58
C ALA A 46 -18.16 -16.97 3.65
N SER A 47 -19.32 -17.28 4.23
CA SER A 47 -19.84 -18.65 4.31
C SER A 47 -20.08 -19.24 2.92
N TYR A 48 -20.62 -18.45 2.00
CA TYR A 48 -20.79 -18.88 0.60
C TYR A 48 -19.44 -19.06 -0.11
N PHE A 49 -18.49 -18.14 0.08
CA PHE A 49 -17.12 -18.27 -0.46
C PHE A 49 -16.45 -19.55 0.04
N GLU A 50 -16.54 -19.86 1.34
CA GLU A 50 -16.00 -21.10 1.91
C GLU A 50 -16.66 -22.35 1.32
N ASN A 51 -17.97 -22.32 1.08
CA ASN A 51 -18.67 -23.42 0.42
C ASN A 51 -18.17 -23.64 -1.01
N VAL A 52 -18.01 -22.58 -1.80
CA VAL A 52 -17.47 -22.65 -3.16
C VAL A 52 -16.06 -23.22 -3.12
N LEU A 53 -15.22 -22.75 -2.20
CA LEU A 53 -13.85 -23.23 -2.05
C LEU A 53 -13.74 -24.74 -1.79
N LYS A 54 -14.64 -25.29 -0.97
CA LYS A 54 -14.62 -26.71 -0.57
C LYS A 54 -15.27 -27.64 -1.58
N ASN A 55 -16.19 -27.15 -2.41
CA ASN A 55 -17.05 -28.01 -3.23
C ASN A 55 -16.91 -27.81 -4.75
N GLN A 56 -16.34 -26.69 -5.19
CA GLN A 56 -16.24 -26.32 -6.60
C GLN A 56 -14.78 -26.28 -7.06
N PRO A 57 -14.49 -26.56 -8.34
CA PRO A 57 -15.41 -27.00 -9.40
C PRO A 57 -15.86 -28.46 -9.28
N SER A 58 -15.16 -29.30 -8.50
CA SER A 58 -15.55 -30.69 -8.24
C SER A 58 -15.03 -31.17 -6.88
N PRO A 59 -15.59 -32.25 -6.29
CA PRO A 59 -15.09 -32.80 -5.02
C PRO A 59 -13.63 -33.27 -5.08
N ASP A 60 -13.21 -33.85 -6.20
CA ASP A 60 -11.85 -34.38 -6.38
C ASP A 60 -10.82 -33.28 -6.61
N ASP A 61 -11.22 -32.17 -7.24
CA ASP A 61 -10.34 -31.04 -7.50
C ASP A 61 -11.00 -29.68 -7.22
N ASN A 62 -11.37 -29.46 -5.95
CA ASN A 62 -11.94 -28.19 -5.51
C ASN A 62 -10.89 -27.06 -5.41
N TYR A 63 -11.35 -25.83 -5.29
CA TYR A 63 -10.49 -24.65 -5.24
C TYR A 63 -9.53 -24.63 -4.04
N LEU A 64 -9.86 -25.24 -2.89
CA LEU A 64 -8.87 -25.41 -1.80
C LEU A 64 -7.71 -26.33 -2.22
N LYS A 65 -8.00 -27.42 -2.90
CA LYS A 65 -6.97 -28.34 -3.44
C LYS A 65 -6.17 -27.67 -4.57
N GLN A 66 -6.80 -26.86 -5.40
CA GLN A 66 -6.08 -26.07 -6.41
C GLN A 66 -5.18 -25.03 -5.74
N MET A 67 -5.69 -24.33 -4.73
CA MET A 67 -4.96 -23.33 -3.96
C MET A 67 -3.73 -23.92 -3.27
N SER A 68 -3.79 -25.15 -2.74
CA SER A 68 -2.61 -25.78 -2.12
C SER A 68 -1.47 -26.08 -3.11
N ARG A 69 -1.76 -26.12 -4.41
CA ARG A 69 -0.78 -26.41 -5.47
C ARG A 69 -0.18 -25.16 -6.12
N VAL A 70 -0.71 -23.97 -5.85
CA VAL A 70 -0.19 -22.72 -6.43
C VAL A 70 1.25 -22.46 -5.99
N ARG A 71 2.07 -21.96 -6.91
CA ARG A 71 3.51 -21.72 -6.67
C ARG A 71 3.88 -20.26 -6.80
N THR A 72 3.11 -19.49 -7.56
CA THR A 72 3.37 -18.07 -7.82
C THR A 72 2.18 -17.19 -7.43
N GLU A 73 2.44 -15.89 -7.28
CA GLU A 73 1.36 -14.92 -6.98
C GLU A 73 0.37 -14.80 -8.14
N LYS A 74 0.83 -14.94 -9.39
CA LYS A 74 -0.06 -14.96 -10.56
C LYS A 74 -1.01 -16.15 -10.52
N ASP A 75 -0.51 -17.36 -10.22
CA ASP A 75 -1.37 -18.56 -10.13
C ASP A 75 -2.50 -18.33 -9.12
N LEU A 76 -2.16 -17.76 -7.97
CA LEU A 76 -3.12 -17.48 -6.90
C LEU A 76 -4.11 -16.37 -7.29
N ASP A 77 -3.64 -15.31 -7.95
CA ASP A 77 -4.50 -14.23 -8.46
C ASP A 77 -5.49 -14.73 -9.52
N VAL A 78 -5.01 -15.51 -10.49
CA VAL A 78 -5.85 -16.16 -11.52
C VAL A 78 -6.90 -17.05 -10.85
N LEU A 79 -6.50 -17.88 -9.89
CA LEU A 79 -7.42 -18.74 -9.14
C LEU A 79 -8.49 -17.94 -8.40
N TYR A 80 -8.13 -16.83 -7.74
CA TYR A 80 -9.12 -15.95 -7.11
C TYR A 80 -10.09 -15.36 -8.14
N ARG A 81 -9.60 -14.92 -9.30
CA ARG A 81 -10.45 -14.42 -10.39
C ARG A 81 -11.44 -15.49 -10.84
N GLU A 82 -10.99 -16.73 -11.03
CA GLU A 82 -11.86 -17.87 -11.38
C GLU A 82 -12.93 -18.16 -10.31
N ILE A 83 -12.55 -18.15 -9.02
CA ILE A 83 -13.48 -18.34 -7.91
C ILE A 83 -14.56 -17.24 -7.91
N PHE A 84 -14.16 -15.97 -8.03
CA PHE A 84 -15.11 -14.86 -8.04
C PHE A 84 -15.97 -14.84 -9.30
N ASP A 85 -15.44 -15.23 -10.46
CA ASP A 85 -16.22 -15.38 -11.69
C ASP A 85 -17.24 -16.52 -11.57
N TYR A 86 -16.88 -17.64 -10.95
CA TYR A 86 -17.82 -18.72 -10.61
C TYR A 86 -18.92 -18.20 -9.70
N MET A 87 -18.55 -17.54 -8.60
CA MET A 87 -19.53 -16.96 -7.67
C MET A 87 -20.45 -15.97 -8.38
N ALA A 88 -19.93 -15.06 -9.21
CA ALA A 88 -20.76 -14.10 -9.94
C ALA A 88 -21.77 -14.76 -10.88
N LYS A 89 -21.42 -15.90 -11.50
CA LYS A 89 -22.32 -16.67 -12.39
C LYS A 89 -23.35 -17.49 -11.64
N HIS A 90 -23.01 -17.99 -10.44
CA HIS A 90 -23.82 -18.97 -9.70
C HIS A 90 -24.50 -18.40 -8.44
N TYR A 91 -24.14 -17.19 -8.01
CA TYR A 91 -24.71 -16.51 -6.87
C TYR A 91 -25.79 -15.53 -7.32
N HIS A 92 -27.01 -16.05 -7.46
CA HIS A 92 -28.20 -15.24 -7.66
C HIS A 92 -28.76 -14.81 -6.30
N VAL A 93 -28.21 -13.75 -5.70
CA VAL A 93 -28.90 -13.15 -4.55
C VAL A 93 -30.20 -12.54 -5.06
N SER A 94 -31.31 -13.06 -4.55
CA SER A 94 -32.64 -12.47 -4.71
C SER A 94 -32.58 -10.95 -4.49
N ALA A 95 -33.13 -10.20 -5.43
CA ALA A 95 -33.21 -8.74 -5.44
C ALA A 95 -33.85 -8.12 -4.17
N LEU A 96 -34.43 -8.95 -3.28
CA LEU A 96 -35.14 -8.53 -2.07
C LEU A 96 -34.26 -7.99 -0.93
N THR A 97 -32.93 -8.19 -0.95
CA THR A 97 -32.05 -7.89 0.20
C THR A 97 -31.19 -6.62 0.04
N GLY A 98 -31.37 -5.84 -1.03
CA GLY A 98 -30.47 -4.71 -1.35
C GLY A 98 -29.08 -5.14 -1.81
N ALA A 99 -28.80 -6.44 -1.84
CA ALA A 99 -27.55 -7.03 -2.28
C ALA A 99 -27.42 -7.15 -3.82
N ALA A 100 -28.42 -6.71 -4.59
CA ALA A 100 -28.33 -6.63 -6.05
C ALA A 100 -27.23 -5.66 -6.55
N LYS A 101 -26.70 -4.79 -5.68
CA LYS A 101 -25.49 -3.98 -5.94
C LYS A 101 -24.19 -4.78 -5.89
N PHE A 102 -24.26 -6.06 -5.49
CA PHE A 102 -23.12 -6.94 -5.36
C PHE A 102 -22.95 -7.88 -6.58
N VAL A 103 -23.19 -7.37 -7.79
CA VAL A 103 -23.07 -8.15 -9.03
C VAL A 103 -21.96 -7.57 -9.90
N GLY A 104 -20.94 -8.38 -10.24
CA GLY A 104 -19.97 -8.08 -11.30
C GLY A 104 -18.51 -7.88 -10.86
N GLN A 105 -17.69 -7.42 -11.81
CA GLN A 105 -16.23 -7.27 -11.70
C GLN A 105 -15.79 -6.41 -10.49
N ASP A 106 -16.62 -5.47 -10.03
CA ASP A 106 -16.27 -4.55 -8.94
C ASP A 106 -16.07 -5.25 -7.59
N ILE A 107 -16.81 -6.32 -7.30
CA ILE A 107 -16.61 -7.10 -6.08
C ILE A 107 -15.46 -8.05 -6.22
N ALA A 108 -15.33 -8.71 -7.37
CA ALA A 108 -14.19 -9.59 -7.63
C ALA A 108 -12.90 -8.81 -7.36
N GLU A 109 -12.80 -7.58 -7.88
CA GLU A 109 -11.67 -6.70 -7.63
C GLU A 109 -11.58 -6.23 -6.17
N LYS A 110 -12.68 -5.78 -5.56
CA LYS A 110 -12.68 -5.35 -4.15
C LYS A 110 -12.29 -6.48 -3.21
N MET A 111 -12.69 -7.71 -3.51
CA MET A 111 -12.55 -8.88 -2.63
C MET A 111 -11.26 -9.65 -2.88
N ASN A 112 -10.68 -9.60 -4.08
CA ASN A 112 -9.39 -10.19 -4.38
C ASN A 112 -8.34 -9.74 -3.34
N PRO A 113 -7.74 -10.68 -2.56
CA PRO A 113 -6.77 -10.33 -1.53
C PRO A 113 -5.40 -9.99 -2.13
N ILE A 114 -5.17 -10.27 -3.41
CA ILE A 114 -3.95 -9.92 -4.12
C ILE A 114 -4.07 -8.49 -4.65
N THR A 115 -3.60 -7.55 -3.85
CA THR A 115 -3.67 -6.12 -4.20
C THR A 115 -2.34 -5.55 -4.67
N THR A 116 -1.24 -6.25 -4.46
CA THR A 116 0.12 -5.83 -4.84
C THR A 116 0.71 -6.89 -5.77
N LEU A 117 1.20 -6.48 -6.94
CA LEU A 117 1.47 -7.38 -8.06
C LEU A 117 2.84 -7.15 -8.71
N GLY A 118 3.31 -8.20 -9.37
CA GLY A 118 4.43 -8.15 -10.31
C GLY A 118 5.80 -8.06 -9.65
N SER A 119 6.82 -7.92 -10.51
CA SER A 119 8.22 -7.82 -10.11
C SER A 119 8.41 -6.73 -9.07
N MET A 120 7.96 -5.51 -9.33
CA MET A 120 8.15 -4.37 -8.44
C MET A 120 7.08 -4.23 -7.34
N GLN A 121 6.20 -5.21 -7.16
CA GLN A 121 5.20 -5.22 -6.09
C GLN A 121 4.39 -3.90 -6.06
N VAL A 122 3.68 -3.63 -7.16
CA VAL A 122 2.88 -2.40 -7.34
C VAL A 122 1.44 -2.65 -6.91
N HIS A 123 0.87 -1.73 -6.14
CA HIS A 123 -0.54 -1.80 -5.76
C HIS A 123 -1.47 -1.59 -6.97
N ILE A 124 -2.49 -2.44 -7.13
CA ILE A 124 -3.41 -2.42 -8.28
C ILE A 124 -4.13 -1.08 -8.43
N ASN A 125 -4.53 -0.43 -7.33
CA ASN A 125 -5.15 0.89 -7.39
C ASN A 125 -4.21 1.96 -7.97
N TYR A 126 -2.91 1.88 -7.67
CA TYR A 126 -1.92 2.78 -8.27
C TYR A 126 -1.84 2.56 -9.78
N ALA A 127 -1.74 1.31 -10.21
CA ALA A 127 -1.70 0.96 -11.63
C ALA A 127 -3.00 1.36 -12.37
N LYS A 128 -4.17 1.21 -11.73
CA LYS A 128 -5.47 1.63 -12.26
C LYS A 128 -5.55 3.14 -12.48
N ALA A 129 -4.98 3.93 -11.58
CA ALA A 129 -4.94 5.40 -11.69
C ALA A 129 -3.97 5.90 -12.78
N HIS A 130 -2.97 5.09 -13.16
CA HIS A 130 -1.90 5.48 -14.08
C HIS A 130 -1.83 4.58 -15.32
N LYS A 131 -2.99 4.09 -15.81
CA LYS A 131 -3.06 3.20 -16.96
C LYS A 131 -2.36 3.82 -18.18
N ARG A 132 -1.44 3.07 -18.78
CA ARG A 132 -0.72 3.48 -20.00
C ARG A 132 -1.52 3.32 -21.29
N SER A 133 -2.59 2.52 -21.24
CA SER A 133 -3.51 2.27 -22.36
C SER A 133 -4.88 1.85 -21.82
N SER A 134 -5.88 1.82 -22.69
CA SER A 134 -7.21 1.29 -22.35
C SER A 134 -7.13 -0.21 -22.14
N MET A 135 -7.15 -0.64 -20.88
CA MET A 135 -7.15 -2.04 -20.45
C MET A 135 -8.20 -2.23 -19.36
N ASN A 136 -8.89 -3.36 -19.38
CA ASN A 136 -9.72 -3.78 -18.24
C ASN A 136 -8.82 -4.18 -17.04
N VAL A 137 -9.43 -4.44 -15.88
CA VAL A 137 -8.65 -4.70 -14.66
C VAL A 137 -7.90 -6.04 -14.73
N ASN A 138 -8.47 -7.06 -15.36
CA ASN A 138 -7.81 -8.36 -15.52
C ASN A 138 -6.59 -8.25 -16.47
N GLU A 139 -6.74 -7.56 -17.60
CA GLU A 139 -5.64 -7.26 -18.52
C GLU A 139 -4.53 -6.47 -17.82
N LEU A 140 -4.89 -5.50 -16.98
CA LEU A 140 -3.91 -4.73 -16.20
C LEU A 140 -3.17 -5.62 -15.17
N ARG A 141 -3.87 -6.53 -14.49
CA ARG A 141 -3.25 -7.50 -13.57
C ARG A 141 -2.27 -8.41 -14.32
N ASP A 142 -2.67 -8.90 -15.49
CA ASP A 142 -1.82 -9.74 -16.32
C ASP A 142 -0.59 -8.97 -16.86
N ASP A 143 -0.75 -7.69 -17.24
CA ASP A 143 0.37 -6.81 -17.63
C ASP A 143 1.36 -6.61 -16.47
N LEU A 144 0.87 -6.40 -15.24
CA LEU A 144 1.71 -6.25 -14.05
C LEU A 144 2.58 -7.48 -13.76
N TYR A 145 2.15 -8.68 -14.14
CA TYR A 145 2.94 -9.91 -14.03
C TYR A 145 3.96 -10.11 -15.16
N THR A 146 4.01 -9.23 -16.16
CA THR A 146 5.08 -9.20 -17.16
C THR A 146 6.27 -8.38 -16.65
N GLU A 147 7.46 -8.66 -17.18
CA GLU A 147 8.65 -7.84 -16.87
C GLU A 147 8.41 -6.38 -17.26
N PHE A 148 7.86 -6.14 -18.44
CA PHE A 148 7.59 -4.79 -18.94
C PHE A 148 6.59 -4.06 -18.04
N GLY A 149 5.40 -4.65 -17.79
CA GLY A 149 4.35 -3.97 -17.03
C GLY A 149 4.77 -3.75 -15.58
N GLY A 150 5.35 -4.77 -14.93
CA GLY A 150 5.87 -4.63 -13.57
C GLY A 150 6.92 -3.52 -13.43
N LEU A 151 7.86 -3.44 -14.38
CA LEU A 151 8.86 -2.36 -14.41
C LEU A 151 8.24 -1.00 -14.72
N TYR A 152 7.36 -0.92 -15.71
CA TYR A 152 6.72 0.34 -16.12
C TYR A 152 6.01 0.99 -14.93
N TYR A 153 5.10 0.26 -14.28
CA TYR A 153 4.33 0.81 -13.17
C TYR A 153 5.17 1.03 -11.91
N GLY A 154 6.16 0.17 -11.65
CA GLY A 154 7.07 0.33 -10.51
C GLY A 154 8.00 1.54 -10.66
N ILE A 155 8.60 1.73 -11.84
CA ILE A 155 9.42 2.90 -12.15
C ILE A 155 8.55 4.16 -12.15
N HIS A 156 7.35 4.10 -12.73
CA HIS A 156 6.41 5.22 -12.68
C HIS A 156 6.12 5.63 -11.23
N ARG A 157 5.81 4.67 -10.36
CA ARG A 157 5.59 4.93 -8.93
C ARG A 157 6.79 5.51 -8.22
N LEU A 158 8.00 5.06 -8.55
CA LEU A 158 9.24 5.51 -7.92
C LEU A 158 9.66 6.91 -8.38
N MET A 159 9.41 7.25 -9.65
CA MET A 159 10.05 8.39 -10.32
C MET A 159 9.08 9.53 -10.70
N MET A 160 7.80 9.25 -10.94
CA MET A 160 6.87 10.24 -11.48
C MET A 160 6.22 11.13 -10.42
N TYR A 161 6.62 11.01 -9.15
CA TYR A 161 6.25 11.99 -8.14
C TYR A 161 7.44 12.91 -7.79
N PRO A 162 7.23 14.23 -7.80
CA PRO A 162 8.27 15.20 -7.53
C PRO A 162 8.62 15.19 -6.04
N ALA A 163 9.89 14.92 -5.72
CA ALA A 163 10.39 14.98 -4.36
C ALA A 163 11.85 15.42 -4.40
N ASN A 164 12.17 16.45 -3.63
CA ASN A 164 13.50 17.09 -3.62
C ASN A 164 14.43 16.42 -2.61
N TYR A 165 14.46 15.08 -2.60
CA TYR A 165 15.32 14.33 -1.70
C TYR A 165 16.78 14.45 -2.13
N ASP A 166 17.63 14.81 -1.18
CA ASP A 166 19.09 14.89 -1.34
C ASP A 166 19.72 13.51 -1.59
N LYS A 167 19.07 12.44 -1.11
CA LYS A 167 19.52 11.06 -1.23
C LYS A 167 18.44 10.15 -1.83
N PRO A 168 18.78 9.28 -2.79
CA PRO A 168 17.84 8.30 -3.37
C PRO A 168 17.20 7.37 -2.35
N ILE A 169 17.87 7.08 -1.23
CA ILE A 169 17.37 6.19 -0.18
C ILE A 169 15.99 6.59 0.34
N TYR A 170 15.65 7.88 0.38
CA TYR A 170 14.33 8.35 0.81
C TYR A 170 13.23 8.03 -0.21
N ARG A 171 13.54 7.96 -1.51
CA ARG A 171 12.59 7.43 -2.51
C ARG A 171 12.36 5.93 -2.32
N PHE A 172 13.41 5.18 -1.95
CA PHE A 172 13.25 3.76 -1.66
C PHE A 172 12.44 3.53 -0.38
N ALA A 173 12.63 4.38 0.63
CA ALA A 173 11.81 4.38 1.84
C ALA A 173 10.34 4.66 1.50
N ASP A 174 10.05 5.72 0.74
CA ASP A 174 8.70 6.04 0.27
C ASP A 174 8.07 4.94 -0.57
N TYR A 175 8.86 4.23 -1.36
CA TYR A 175 8.33 3.12 -2.14
C TYR A 175 7.72 2.05 -1.21
N ASN A 176 8.31 1.81 -0.05
CA ASN A 176 7.81 0.87 0.94
C ASN A 176 6.73 1.47 1.86
N SER A 177 6.95 2.66 2.39
CA SER A 177 6.12 3.27 3.44
C SER A 177 5.03 4.20 2.94
N GLY A 178 4.98 4.49 1.64
CA GLY A 178 4.01 5.39 1.03
C GLY A 178 4.63 6.67 0.49
N MET A 179 3.96 7.25 -0.51
CA MET A 179 4.45 8.45 -1.19
C MET A 179 4.59 9.61 -0.18
N TYR A 180 5.75 10.28 -0.20
CA TYR A 180 6.16 11.34 0.72
C TYR A 180 6.34 10.94 2.19
N SER A 181 6.33 9.65 2.54
CA SER A 181 6.50 9.20 3.93
C SER A 181 7.77 9.73 4.59
N SER A 182 8.89 9.84 3.87
CA SER A 182 10.15 10.36 4.37
C SER A 182 10.09 11.85 4.71
N ARG A 183 9.36 12.62 3.90
CA ARG A 183 9.08 14.04 4.16
C ARG A 183 8.17 14.19 5.38
N ASN A 184 7.11 13.39 5.42
CA ASN A 184 6.11 13.45 6.47
C ASN A 184 6.68 12.98 7.82
N ALA A 185 7.58 12.00 7.83
CA ALA A 185 8.32 11.60 9.03
C ALA A 185 9.22 12.73 9.53
N ALA A 186 9.87 13.49 8.62
CA ALA A 186 10.66 14.66 9.00
C ALA A 186 9.77 15.76 9.59
N PHE A 187 8.57 15.93 9.04
CA PHE A 187 7.55 16.83 9.55
C PHE A 187 7.08 16.44 10.96
N GLN A 188 6.75 15.17 11.19
CA GLN A 188 6.43 14.62 12.51
C GLN A 188 7.59 14.85 13.49
N LYS A 189 8.85 14.63 13.07
CA LYS A 189 10.03 14.87 13.91
C LYS A 189 10.15 16.34 14.34
N MET A 190 9.84 17.28 13.45
CA MET A 190 9.84 18.70 13.79
C MET A 190 8.74 19.01 14.82
N ILE A 191 7.54 18.47 14.65
CA ILE A 191 6.45 18.61 15.62
C ILE A 191 6.87 18.06 16.99
N ASP A 192 7.43 16.85 17.02
CA ASP A 192 7.91 16.21 18.24
C ASP A 192 8.95 17.03 19.00
N LYS A 193 9.84 17.70 18.27
CA LYS A 193 10.83 18.59 18.89
C LYS A 193 10.19 19.86 19.48
N LEU A 194 9.08 20.31 18.93
CA LEU A 194 8.34 21.48 19.39
C LEU A 194 7.37 21.15 20.54
N THR A 195 6.80 19.94 20.59
CA THR A 195 5.72 19.57 21.52
C THR A 195 6.10 18.49 22.54
N LYS A 196 7.12 17.69 22.27
CA LYS A 196 7.47 16.45 23.01
C LYS A 196 6.31 15.44 23.07
N ALA A 197 5.52 15.35 22.00
CA ALA A 197 4.34 14.50 21.92
C ALA A 197 4.63 12.99 21.78
N ASP A 198 5.88 12.60 21.47
CA ASP A 198 6.30 11.21 21.24
C ASP A 198 5.55 10.56 20.07
N LEU A 199 5.56 11.24 18.92
CA LEU A 199 4.91 10.82 17.70
C LEU A 199 5.63 9.62 17.07
N ALA A 200 4.84 8.69 16.54
CA ALA A 200 5.36 7.72 15.58
C ALA A 200 5.87 8.47 14.33
N LEU A 201 7.10 8.18 13.91
CA LEU A 201 7.73 8.80 12.75
C LEU A 201 7.50 7.96 11.48
N ASP A 202 6.26 7.54 11.28
CA ASP A 202 5.85 6.61 10.22
C ASP A 202 5.58 7.31 8.87
N GLY A 203 5.41 8.63 8.86
CA GLY A 203 5.08 9.41 7.68
C GLY A 203 3.60 9.46 7.32
N ASP A 204 2.73 8.87 8.13
CA ASP A 204 1.27 8.97 8.03
C ASP A 204 0.78 10.04 9.02
N LEU A 205 0.41 11.21 8.51
CA LEU A 205 -0.14 12.29 9.34
C LEU A 205 -1.62 12.02 9.66
N LEU A 206 -2.32 11.29 8.80
CA LEU A 206 -3.69 10.82 8.96
C LEU A 206 -3.76 9.29 9.06
N SER A 207 -4.87 8.78 9.61
CA SER A 207 -5.18 7.34 9.56
C SER A 207 -6.02 7.04 8.32
N TYR A 208 -5.80 5.88 7.71
CA TYR A 208 -6.44 5.49 6.46
C TYR A 208 -7.26 4.21 6.59
N ASP A 209 -8.30 4.07 5.78
CA ASP A 209 -8.99 2.81 5.60
C ASP A 209 -8.28 1.92 4.57
N LYS A 210 -8.82 0.73 4.32
CA LYS A 210 -8.20 -0.23 3.38
C LYS A 210 -8.25 0.21 1.92
N ASN A 211 -9.08 1.20 1.59
CA ASN A 211 -9.17 1.76 0.25
C ASN A 211 -8.16 2.90 0.04
N GLY A 212 -7.51 3.35 1.13
CA GLY A 212 -6.60 4.49 1.12
C GLY A 212 -7.32 5.82 1.39
N ASP A 213 -8.56 5.79 1.90
CA ASP A 213 -9.29 7.00 2.24
C ASP A 213 -9.00 7.45 3.69
N PRO A 214 -8.78 8.76 3.95
CA PRO A 214 -8.55 9.25 5.31
C PRO A 214 -9.76 8.99 6.22
N ARG A 215 -9.56 8.29 7.33
CA ARG A 215 -10.60 8.04 8.34
C ARG A 215 -10.93 9.31 9.12
N PRO A 216 -12.18 9.51 9.58
CA PRO A 216 -12.55 10.66 10.40
C PRO A 216 -11.81 10.80 11.74
N ALA A 217 -11.15 9.73 12.21
CA ALA A 217 -10.42 9.74 13.47
C ALA A 217 -9.28 10.77 13.46
N ILE A 218 -9.15 11.51 14.56
CA ILE A 218 -8.08 12.49 14.79
C ILE A 218 -6.84 11.72 15.24
N THR A 219 -5.75 11.85 14.48
CA THR A 219 -4.45 11.22 14.77
C THR A 219 -3.68 11.98 15.85
N ASP A 220 -2.66 11.35 16.42
CA ASP A 220 -1.81 12.01 17.40
C ASP A 220 -0.99 13.15 16.78
N THR A 221 -0.59 13.02 15.51
CA THR A 221 -0.03 14.11 14.71
C THR A 221 -0.97 15.32 14.65
N GLU A 222 -2.26 15.10 14.34
CA GLU A 222 -3.26 16.17 14.26
C GLU A 222 -3.54 16.83 15.62
N LYS A 223 -3.57 16.02 16.70
CA LYS A 223 -3.68 16.54 18.08
C LYS A 223 -2.46 17.39 18.46
N ALA A 224 -1.25 16.92 18.18
CA ALA A 224 -0.01 17.62 18.48
C ALA A 224 0.08 18.95 17.72
N LEU A 225 -0.33 18.99 16.45
CA LEU A 225 -0.42 20.22 15.66
C LEU A 225 -1.42 21.21 16.24
N THR A 226 -2.61 20.74 16.63
CA THR A 226 -3.64 21.59 17.25
C THR A 226 -3.11 22.25 18.53
N ALA A 227 -2.46 21.47 19.39
CA ALA A 227 -1.84 21.98 20.62
C ALA A 227 -0.69 22.96 20.31
N LEU A 228 0.20 22.62 19.38
CA LEU A 228 1.32 23.46 18.97
C LEU A 228 0.87 24.83 18.47
N PHE A 229 -0.13 24.87 17.59
CA PHE A 229 -0.64 26.12 17.03
C PHE A 229 -1.35 26.97 18.07
N SER A 230 -2.12 26.36 18.98
CA SER A 230 -2.73 27.06 20.11
C SER A 230 -1.67 27.70 21.02
N GLN A 231 -0.62 26.97 21.38
CA GLN A 231 0.46 27.47 22.24
C GLN A 231 1.28 28.61 21.61
N ASN A 232 1.36 28.66 20.27
CA ASN A 232 2.14 29.67 19.54
C ASN A 232 1.25 30.76 18.91
N ASN A 233 -0.03 30.85 19.29
CA ASN A 233 -1.00 31.82 18.77
C ASN A 233 -1.10 31.85 17.23
N ILE A 234 -0.97 30.68 16.59
CA ILE A 234 -1.12 30.53 15.14
C ILE A 234 -2.59 30.27 14.82
N LEU A 235 -3.21 31.19 14.07
CA LEU A 235 -4.61 31.09 13.68
C LEU A 235 -4.81 30.06 12.55
N VAL A 236 -5.12 28.82 12.93
CA VAL A 236 -5.55 27.75 12.01
C VAL A 236 -6.79 27.08 12.57
N THR A 237 -7.85 27.00 11.78
CA THR A 237 -9.07 26.29 12.21
C THR A 237 -8.86 24.77 12.11
N PRO A 238 -9.54 23.95 12.95
CA PRO A 238 -9.46 22.49 12.82
C PRO A 238 -9.80 21.97 11.42
N ARG A 239 -10.76 22.61 10.75
CA ARG A 239 -11.13 22.28 9.37
C ARG A 239 -10.01 22.57 8.37
N GLN A 240 -9.34 23.71 8.52
CA GLN A 240 -8.19 24.06 7.67
C GLN A 240 -7.02 23.10 7.93
N LEU A 241 -6.67 22.84 9.19
CA LEU A 241 -5.63 21.88 9.56
C LEU A 241 -5.90 20.52 8.92
N ARG A 242 -7.12 19.99 9.08
CA ARG A 242 -7.50 18.72 8.48
C ARG A 242 -7.45 18.73 6.95
N SER A 243 -7.82 19.85 6.32
CA SER A 243 -7.73 20.02 4.86
C SER A 243 -6.29 20.05 4.36
N ASP A 244 -5.38 20.66 5.11
CA ASP A 244 -3.95 20.67 4.81
C ASP A 244 -3.37 19.26 4.93
N LEU A 245 -3.65 18.56 6.05
CA LEU A 245 -3.16 17.20 6.28
C LEU A 245 -3.66 16.18 5.25
N LYS A 246 -4.85 16.36 4.67
CA LYS A 246 -5.33 15.51 3.57
C LYS A 246 -4.44 15.57 2.32
N GLN A 247 -3.61 16.60 2.18
CA GLN A 247 -2.67 16.73 1.08
C GLN A 247 -1.35 16.01 1.35
N GLU A 248 -1.16 15.32 2.48
CA GLU A 248 0.11 14.73 2.89
C GLU A 248 0.76 13.77 1.88
N LYS A 249 -0.01 13.21 0.95
CA LYS A 249 0.46 12.32 -0.13
C LYS A 249 0.72 13.07 -1.44
N GLU A 250 0.59 14.39 -1.44
CA GLU A 250 0.79 15.28 -2.58
C GLU A 250 1.99 16.19 -2.38
N GLN A 251 2.51 16.73 -3.49
CA GLN A 251 3.60 17.72 -3.45
C GLN A 251 3.14 19.01 -2.76
N ASP A 252 1.90 19.42 -3.02
CA ASP A 252 1.36 20.71 -2.57
C ASP A 252 1.17 20.81 -1.05
N PHE A 253 1.29 19.71 -0.31
CA PHE A 253 1.36 19.75 1.16
C PHE A 253 2.41 20.74 1.67
N GLU A 254 3.57 20.80 1.00
CA GLU A 254 4.68 21.69 1.38
C GLU A 254 4.32 23.18 1.28
N LYS A 255 3.27 23.50 0.51
CA LYS A 255 2.77 24.86 0.31
C LYS A 255 1.65 25.22 1.27
N THR A 256 1.16 24.26 2.06
CA THR A 256 0.08 24.49 3.01
C THR A 256 0.53 25.41 4.15
N GLN A 257 -0.43 26.16 4.71
CA GLN A 257 -0.16 27.02 5.85
C GLN A 257 0.35 26.20 7.04
N THR A 258 -0.21 25.01 7.25
CA THR A 258 0.23 24.06 8.30
C THR A 258 1.71 23.70 8.14
N TYR A 259 2.15 23.30 6.95
CA TYR A 259 3.54 22.90 6.72
C TYR A 259 4.52 24.08 6.92
N ILE A 260 4.18 25.22 6.35
CA ILE A 260 4.99 26.45 6.44
C ILE A 260 5.08 26.94 7.89
N ALA A 261 4.00 26.86 8.67
CA ALA A 261 3.99 27.28 10.07
C ALA A 261 4.92 26.43 10.94
N VAL A 262 4.86 25.09 10.82
CA VAL A 262 5.72 24.19 11.60
C VAL A 262 7.18 24.36 11.23
N THR A 263 7.52 24.44 9.95
CA THR A 263 8.92 24.62 9.51
C THR A 263 9.51 25.93 10.02
N LYS A 264 8.74 27.03 9.99
CA LYS A 264 9.14 28.32 10.58
C LYS A 264 9.29 28.24 12.08
N LEU A 265 8.33 27.65 12.80
CA LEU A 265 8.42 27.47 14.25
C LEU A 265 9.65 26.64 14.64
N TYR A 266 9.90 25.54 13.95
CA TYR A 266 11.06 24.69 14.16
C TYR A 266 12.37 25.47 14.01
N LYS A 267 12.51 26.23 12.92
CA LYS A 267 13.70 27.06 12.69
C LYS A 267 13.88 28.12 13.79
N ASN A 268 12.80 28.81 14.15
CA ASN A 268 12.85 29.88 15.16
C ASN A 268 13.19 29.36 16.56
N GLN A 269 12.63 28.22 16.98
CA GLN A 269 12.85 27.69 18.33
C GLN A 269 14.15 26.90 18.48
N THR A 270 14.62 26.24 17.42
CA THR A 270 15.80 25.36 17.50
C THR A 270 17.06 25.97 16.90
N GLY A 271 16.94 27.03 16.08
CA GLY A 271 18.04 27.61 15.31
C GLY A 271 18.57 26.71 14.18
N LYS A 272 17.93 25.56 13.93
CA LYS A 272 18.35 24.59 12.89
C LYS A 272 17.50 24.74 11.64
N GLU A 273 18.08 24.42 10.49
CA GLU A 273 17.30 24.34 9.25
C GLU A 273 16.26 23.21 9.33
N PRO A 274 15.04 23.40 8.81
CA PRO A 274 14.01 22.37 8.76
C PRO A 274 14.49 21.11 8.05
N MET A 275 14.15 19.95 8.63
CA MET A 275 14.45 18.65 8.01
C MET A 275 13.49 18.42 6.83
N TYR A 276 14.03 18.14 5.65
CA TYR A 276 13.19 17.83 4.48
C TYR A 276 12.80 16.36 4.39
N ALA A 277 13.68 15.44 4.78
CA ALA A 277 13.41 14.01 4.76
C ALA A 277 14.22 13.29 5.86
N ILE A 278 13.60 12.27 6.46
CA ILE A 278 14.27 11.30 7.32
C ILE A 278 13.77 9.90 6.97
N MET A 279 14.43 8.85 7.48
CA MET A 279 13.95 7.48 7.32
C MET A 279 12.68 7.27 8.16
N PRO A 280 11.55 6.86 7.57
CA PRO A 280 10.34 6.51 8.32
C PRO A 280 10.56 5.28 9.19
N GLU A 281 9.87 5.25 10.32
CA GLU A 281 9.93 4.18 11.33
C GLU A 281 8.72 3.23 11.18
N VAL A 282 8.53 2.65 9.98
CA VAL A 282 7.41 1.72 9.71
C VAL A 282 7.87 0.28 9.86
N ILE A 283 7.09 -0.52 10.59
CA ILE A 283 7.25 -1.97 10.68
C ILE A 283 6.59 -2.62 9.46
N ILE A 284 7.34 -3.52 8.82
CA ILE A 284 6.88 -4.31 7.68
C ILE A 284 6.58 -5.73 8.21
N SER A 285 5.30 -6.06 8.26
CA SER A 285 4.80 -7.36 8.69
C SER A 285 3.94 -7.99 7.60
N GLY A 286 3.85 -9.32 7.58
CA GLY A 286 2.96 -10.00 6.64
C GLY A 286 3.06 -11.52 6.70
N PRO A 287 2.02 -12.23 6.25
CA PRO A 287 1.95 -13.70 6.34
C PRO A 287 3.02 -14.42 5.49
N LYS A 288 3.62 -13.70 4.54
CA LYS A 288 4.68 -14.20 3.67
C LYS A 288 6.08 -14.04 4.27
N LEU A 289 6.24 -13.21 5.30
CA LEU A 289 7.52 -12.86 5.91
C LEU A 289 7.86 -13.80 7.07
N SER A 290 9.15 -14.12 7.21
CA SER A 290 9.66 -14.99 8.29
C SER A 290 9.69 -14.30 9.66
N ARG A 291 9.70 -12.97 9.66
CA ARG A 291 9.71 -12.09 10.83
C ARG A 291 9.31 -10.68 10.38
N ASP A 292 9.15 -9.79 11.35
CA ASP A 292 8.99 -8.37 11.07
C ASP A 292 10.30 -7.75 10.58
N TYR A 293 10.15 -6.85 9.61
CA TYR A 293 11.22 -6.00 9.09
C TYR A 293 10.82 -4.53 9.31
N ASN A 294 11.63 -3.59 8.83
CA ASN A 294 11.28 -2.18 8.86
C ASN A 294 11.74 -1.47 7.58
N THR A 295 11.24 -0.26 7.36
CA THR A 295 11.55 0.55 6.18
C THR A 295 13.04 0.76 6.00
N ASN A 296 13.78 0.99 7.09
CA ASN A 296 15.23 1.16 7.03
C ASN A 296 15.93 -0.08 6.45
N TRP A 297 15.53 -1.28 6.88
CA TRP A 297 16.05 -2.54 6.33
C TRP A 297 15.77 -2.64 4.83
N TYR A 298 14.55 -2.34 4.40
CA TYR A 298 14.16 -2.39 2.99
C TYR A 298 14.96 -1.37 2.16
N ALA A 299 14.89 -0.09 2.54
CA ALA A 299 15.49 1.01 1.80
C ALA A 299 17.01 0.89 1.71
N SER A 300 17.67 0.43 2.78
CA SER A 300 19.13 0.22 2.78
C SER A 300 19.55 -0.89 1.81
N ARG A 301 18.78 -1.98 1.70
CA ARG A 301 19.07 -3.06 0.73
C ARG A 301 18.88 -2.62 -0.71
N VAL A 302 17.79 -1.89 -0.98
CA VAL A 302 17.56 -1.31 -2.31
C VAL A 302 18.66 -0.31 -2.65
N ASN A 303 19.06 0.53 -1.69
CA ASN A 303 20.14 1.50 -1.88
C ASN A 303 21.48 0.83 -2.22
N GLY A 304 21.86 -0.26 -1.54
CA GLY A 304 23.09 -0.98 -1.86
C GLY A 304 23.12 -1.55 -3.28
N ARG A 305 21.97 -2.05 -3.78
CA ARG A 305 21.83 -2.51 -5.17
C ARG A 305 21.91 -1.35 -6.16
N TYR A 306 21.24 -0.24 -5.84
CA TYR A 306 21.31 0.99 -6.62
C TYR A 306 22.75 1.49 -6.73
N GLU A 307 23.48 1.61 -5.62
CA GLU A 307 24.88 2.04 -5.60
C GLU A 307 25.76 1.09 -6.42
N THR A 308 25.56 -0.22 -6.30
CA THR A 308 26.26 -1.23 -7.11
C THR A 308 25.98 -1.02 -8.61
N CYS A 309 24.73 -0.79 -8.99
CA CYS A 309 24.35 -0.47 -10.37
C CYS A 309 25.01 0.81 -10.86
N MET A 310 24.99 1.87 -10.05
CA MET A 310 25.62 3.15 -10.39
C MET A 310 27.14 3.04 -10.51
N HIS A 311 27.79 2.24 -9.67
CA HIS A 311 29.22 1.95 -9.78
C HIS A 311 29.56 1.18 -11.06
N ARG A 312 28.75 0.18 -11.43
CA ARG A 312 28.92 -0.54 -12.70
C ARG A 312 28.69 0.38 -13.89
N ALA A 313 27.64 1.20 -13.86
CA ALA A 313 27.32 2.16 -14.91
C ALA A 313 28.48 3.15 -15.15
N LYS A 314 29.11 3.68 -14.10
CA LYS A 314 30.29 4.54 -14.22
C LYS A 314 31.49 3.87 -14.91
N ARG A 315 31.59 2.54 -14.86
CA ARG A 315 32.67 1.76 -15.49
C ARG A 315 32.37 1.43 -16.96
N ILE A 316 31.09 1.45 -17.34
CA ILE A 316 30.66 1.32 -18.73
C ILE A 316 30.81 2.73 -19.33
N LYS A 317 31.88 2.96 -20.09
CA LYS A 317 31.95 4.14 -20.97
C LYS A 317 30.84 3.99 -22.01
N ILE A 318 29.72 4.68 -21.81
CA ILE A 318 28.73 4.95 -22.85
C ILE A 318 29.19 6.21 -23.58
#